data_AF-A0A2V7Z404-F1
#
_entry.id   AF-A0A2V7Z404-F1
#
_cell.length_a   1.000
_cell.length_b   1.000
_cell.length_c   1.000
_cell.angle_alpha   90.00
_cell.angle_beta   90.00
_cell.angle_gamma   90.00
#
_symmetry.space_group_name_H-M   'P 1'
#
loop_
_entity.id
_entity.type
_entity.pdbx_description
1 polymer ?
#
loop_
_entity_poly.entity_id
_entity_poly.type
_entity_poly.pdbx_seq_one_letter_code
_entity_poly.pdbx_strand_id
1 'polypeptide(L)'
;MSAGWQEALDQVFAAIRIDAPHELTFAGRKLTVPPSPVPAVPGINGNGNGAKVPMVDMLSGVLYRWVYSRPFKPPLPPLPPDGQDREDFTADSGLSEALSAANASRDRWEHGWTISQVHSSSQVTAQRGSLTRSVWPGQFLSKDGPGARPRPGAQISIFYPRESTSLQHGFYYCFGETPEDESYTLGLARIYWNVGLAGAPELVRSLSARLNFFQVPFRFKCSVMPSQYERTDVAVLYLAKRLFPFVADVLQDVYPEVRGHLRPEVPFFTRRLAAGVGTAEDPGNGESFGQHRCRLLAESCWSCFLRGDQEAASRLAELRAVAGAQGVDPERFHLNAGSLDCYEAAITGSESW
;
A
#
# COMPACT_ATOMS: atom_id res chain seq x y z
N MET A 1 6.70 22.44 -6.15
CA MET A 1 7.26 21.26 -6.85
C MET A 1 6.55 21.08 -8.19
N SER A 2 6.79 21.92 -9.21
CA SER A 2 5.96 21.91 -10.43
C SER A 2 6.67 21.56 -11.75
N ALA A 3 8.00 21.64 -11.86
CA ALA A 3 8.69 21.32 -13.12
C ALA A 3 9.10 19.83 -13.26
N GLY A 4 9.66 19.24 -12.19
CA GLY A 4 10.26 17.90 -12.29
C GLY A 4 9.28 16.73 -12.39
N TRP A 5 8.05 16.85 -11.86
CA TRP A 5 7.05 15.78 -11.96
C TRP A 5 6.52 15.62 -13.38
N GLN A 6 6.22 16.75 -14.05
CA GLN A 6 5.70 16.70 -15.42
C GLN A 6 6.76 16.14 -16.38
N GLU A 7 8.01 16.56 -16.23
CA GLU A 7 9.12 15.99 -17.01
C GLU A 7 9.27 14.47 -16.79
N ALA A 8 9.20 14.01 -15.54
CA ALA A 8 9.24 12.58 -15.24
C ALA A 8 8.05 11.82 -15.84
N LEU A 9 6.86 12.42 -15.85
CA LEU A 9 5.68 11.82 -16.46
C LEU A 9 5.76 11.81 -17.99
N ASP A 10 6.30 12.86 -18.60
CA ASP A 10 6.53 12.93 -20.05
C ASP A 10 7.53 11.84 -20.49
N GLN A 11 8.57 11.57 -19.70
CA GLN A 11 9.47 10.44 -19.94
C GLN A 11 8.75 9.08 -19.90
N VAL A 12 7.83 8.90 -18.95
CA VAL A 12 6.99 7.69 -18.86
C VAL A 12 6.08 7.58 -20.08
N PHE A 13 5.43 8.66 -20.51
CA PHE A 13 4.60 8.66 -21.72
C PHE A 13 5.42 8.38 -22.98
N ALA A 14 6.59 8.98 -23.14
CA ALA A 14 7.48 8.74 -24.28
C ALA A 14 7.92 7.27 -24.37
N ALA A 15 7.97 6.56 -23.24
CA ALA A 15 8.29 5.16 -23.19
C ALA A 15 7.12 4.23 -23.54
N ILE A 16 5.88 4.72 -23.62
CA ILE A 16 4.68 3.91 -23.90
C ILE A 16 4.25 4.11 -25.35
N ARG A 17 4.16 3.03 -26.12
CA ARG A 17 3.54 3.03 -27.44
C ARG A 17 2.60 1.84 -27.56
N ILE A 18 1.30 2.10 -27.69
CA ILE A 18 0.32 1.05 -27.96
C ILE A 18 0.29 0.85 -29.48
N ASP A 19 0.74 -0.31 -29.94
CA ASP A 19 0.88 -0.65 -31.35
C ASP A 19 -0.44 -1.18 -31.93
N ALA A 20 -1.14 -1.99 -31.13
CA ALA A 20 -2.45 -2.57 -31.44
C ALA A 20 -3.21 -2.87 -30.14
N PRO A 21 -4.51 -3.20 -30.18
CA PRO A 21 -5.27 -3.60 -28.97
C PRO A 21 -4.66 -4.76 -28.17
N HIS A 22 -3.77 -5.54 -28.79
CA HIS A 22 -3.08 -6.68 -28.18
C HIS A 22 -1.54 -6.56 -28.20
N GLU A 23 -0.98 -5.41 -28.58
CA GLU A 23 0.47 -5.20 -28.68
C GLU A 23 0.86 -3.83 -28.09
N LEU A 24 1.81 -3.85 -27.15
CA LEU A 24 2.35 -2.68 -26.47
C LEU A 24 3.88 -2.70 -26.57
N THR A 25 4.49 -1.58 -26.92
CA THR A 25 5.92 -1.34 -26.69
C THR A 25 6.09 -0.45 -25.46
N PHE A 26 6.85 -0.94 -24.47
CA PHE A 26 7.19 -0.18 -23.27
C PHE A 26 8.70 -0.11 -23.06
N ALA A 27 9.25 1.11 -23.00
CA ALA A 27 10.67 1.39 -22.78
C ALA A 27 11.61 0.51 -23.63
N GLY A 28 11.28 0.38 -24.93
CA GLY A 28 12.03 -0.39 -25.92
C GLY A 28 11.70 -1.88 -26.00
N ARG A 29 10.82 -2.40 -25.12
CA ARG A 29 10.43 -3.81 -25.09
C ARG A 29 9.01 -4.00 -25.64
N LYS A 30 8.85 -4.88 -26.63
CA LYS A 30 7.54 -5.33 -27.11
C LYS A 30 6.91 -6.32 -26.14
N LEU A 31 5.62 -6.17 -25.91
CA LEU A 31 4.81 -6.93 -24.97
C LEU A 31 3.50 -7.32 -25.64
N THR A 32 3.17 -8.61 -25.58
CA THR A 32 1.88 -9.14 -26.04
C THR A 32 0.87 -9.04 -24.90
N VAL A 33 -0.29 -8.44 -25.17
CA VAL A 33 -1.39 -8.37 -24.21
C VAL A 33 -2.24 -9.63 -24.34
N PRO A 34 -2.46 -10.38 -23.26
CA PRO A 34 -3.30 -11.57 -23.31
C PRO A 34 -4.76 -11.20 -23.60
N PRO A 35 -5.53 -12.07 -24.27
CA PRO A 35 -6.96 -11.86 -24.41
C PRO A 35 -7.64 -11.83 -23.04
N SER A 36 -8.78 -11.15 -22.94
CA SER A 36 -9.55 -11.10 -21.69
C SER A 36 -9.82 -12.52 -21.18
N PRO A 37 -9.52 -12.83 -19.91
CA PRO A 37 -10.02 -14.07 -19.34
C PRO A 37 -11.55 -14.05 -19.43
N VAL A 38 -12.14 -15.13 -19.96
CA VAL A 38 -13.57 -15.38 -19.82
C VAL A 38 -13.85 -15.44 -18.31
N PRO A 39 -14.79 -14.65 -17.76
CA PRO A 39 -14.99 -14.62 -16.32
C PRO A 39 -15.35 -16.00 -15.79
N ALA A 40 -14.53 -16.52 -14.87
CA ALA A 40 -14.89 -17.66 -14.05
C ALA A 40 -16.06 -17.29 -13.12
N VAL A 41 -16.93 -18.27 -12.88
CA VAL A 41 -18.19 -18.21 -12.10
C VAL A 41 -18.08 -17.34 -10.83
N PRO A 42 -19.13 -16.57 -10.45
CA PRO A 42 -19.05 -15.65 -9.32
C PRO A 42 -18.91 -16.42 -8.00
N GLY A 43 -17.81 -16.17 -7.27
CA GLY A 43 -17.55 -16.77 -5.97
C GLY A 43 -16.71 -15.85 -5.09
N ILE A 44 -17.39 -15.25 -4.10
CA ILE A 44 -16.86 -14.78 -2.80
C ILE A 44 -15.48 -14.12 -2.86
N ASN A 45 -15.41 -12.91 -3.40
CA ASN A 45 -14.59 -11.81 -2.91
C ASN A 45 -15.09 -10.54 -3.59
N GLY A 46 -15.80 -9.70 -2.82
CA GLY A 46 -16.39 -8.48 -3.32
C GLY A 46 -15.30 -7.50 -3.76
N ASN A 47 -15.09 -7.39 -5.06
CA ASN A 47 -14.51 -6.23 -5.73
C ASN A 47 -15.35 -5.98 -6.98
N GLY A 48 -15.77 -4.73 -7.19
CA GLY A 48 -16.64 -4.33 -8.31
C GLY A 48 -16.05 -4.78 -9.64
N ASN A 49 -16.61 -5.85 -10.20
CA ASN A 49 -16.07 -6.53 -11.36
C ASN A 49 -16.76 -6.02 -12.62
N GLY A 50 -16.43 -4.79 -13.03
CA GLY A 50 -16.53 -4.42 -14.44
C GLY A 50 -15.48 -5.23 -15.20
N ALA A 51 -15.82 -5.77 -16.38
CA ALA A 51 -14.86 -6.50 -17.20
C ALA A 51 -13.64 -5.60 -17.47
N LYS A 52 -12.48 -5.97 -16.92
CA LYS A 52 -11.26 -5.18 -17.06
C LYS A 52 -10.78 -5.23 -18.50
N VAL A 53 -10.41 -4.08 -19.06
CA VAL A 53 -9.84 -3.99 -20.41
C VAL A 53 -8.43 -4.60 -20.36
N PRO A 54 -8.13 -5.67 -21.13
CA PRO A 54 -6.85 -6.38 -21.00
C PRO A 54 -5.61 -5.51 -21.21
N MET A 55 -5.67 -4.55 -22.15
CA MET A 55 -4.61 -3.58 -22.37
C MET A 55 -4.38 -2.70 -21.14
N VAL A 56 -5.45 -2.23 -20.48
CA VAL A 56 -5.36 -1.41 -19.27
C VAL A 56 -4.74 -2.23 -18.13
N ASP A 57 -5.15 -3.49 -17.95
CA ASP A 57 -4.57 -4.36 -16.93
C ASP A 57 -3.07 -4.62 -17.16
N MET A 58 -2.69 -4.97 -18.39
CA MET A 58 -1.30 -5.22 -18.76
C MET A 58 -0.44 -3.96 -18.54
N LEU A 59 -0.87 -2.82 -19.09
CA LEU A 59 -0.15 -1.56 -18.95
C LEU A 59 -0.08 -1.11 -17.49
N SER A 60 -1.15 -1.28 -16.71
CA SER A 60 -1.15 -1.00 -15.26
C SER A 60 -0.12 -1.83 -14.52
N GLY A 61 0.00 -3.12 -14.83
CA GLY A 61 1.00 -4.01 -14.24
C GLY A 61 2.43 -3.63 -14.61
N VAL A 62 2.67 -3.28 -15.88
CA VAL A 62 3.97 -2.79 -16.38
C VAL A 62 4.38 -1.49 -15.69
N LEU A 63 3.46 -0.52 -15.62
CA LEU A 63 3.67 0.75 -14.91
C LEU A 63 3.92 0.52 -13.42
N TYR A 64 3.17 -0.39 -12.78
CA TYR A 64 3.37 -0.71 -11.38
C TYR A 64 4.79 -1.22 -11.14
N ARG A 65 5.22 -2.17 -11.97
CA ARG A 65 6.52 -2.85 -11.83
C ARG A 65 7.71 -1.95 -12.13
N TRP A 66 7.64 -1.16 -13.19
CA TRP A 66 8.81 -0.45 -13.73
C TRP A 66 8.82 1.05 -13.50
N VAL A 67 7.68 1.65 -13.12
CA VAL A 67 7.56 3.09 -12.86
C VAL A 67 7.23 3.36 -11.40
N TYR A 68 6.14 2.80 -10.88
CA TYR A 68 5.71 3.10 -9.52
C TYR A 68 6.65 2.52 -8.47
N SER A 69 6.94 1.21 -8.57
CA SER A 69 7.70 0.49 -7.55
C SER A 69 9.20 0.59 -7.72
N ARG A 70 9.73 1.16 -8.81
CA ARG A 70 11.18 1.26 -9.08
C ARG A 70 11.52 2.60 -9.72
N PRO A 71 12.75 3.12 -9.54
CA PRO A 71 13.20 4.27 -10.31
C PRO A 71 13.12 3.97 -11.81
N PHE A 72 12.33 4.74 -12.53
CA PHE A 72 12.12 4.51 -13.96
C PHE A 72 13.39 4.86 -14.74
N LYS A 73 13.98 3.86 -15.40
CA LYS A 73 15.22 4.00 -16.19
C LYS A 73 15.06 3.26 -17.53
N PRO A 74 14.66 3.94 -18.61
CA PRO A 74 14.63 3.34 -19.94
C PRO A 74 16.04 3.25 -20.57
N PRO A 75 16.33 2.26 -21.43
CA PRO A 75 15.46 1.14 -21.79
C PRO A 75 15.34 0.12 -20.66
N LEU A 76 14.32 -0.75 -20.72
CA LEU A 76 14.20 -1.85 -19.75
C LEU A 76 15.45 -2.76 -19.80
N PRO A 77 15.82 -3.41 -18.67
CA PRO A 77 16.87 -4.43 -18.66
C PRO A 77 16.64 -5.52 -19.73
N PRO A 78 17.67 -6.19 -20.24
CA PRO A 78 17.48 -7.34 -21.12
C PRO A 78 16.70 -8.45 -20.40
N LEU A 79 15.97 -9.25 -21.17
CA LEU A 79 15.30 -10.43 -20.62
C LEU A 79 16.34 -11.46 -20.16
N PRO A 80 16.02 -12.27 -19.14
CA PRO A 80 16.83 -13.42 -18.79
C PRO A 80 16.97 -14.41 -19.97
N PRO A 81 17.94 -15.34 -19.94
CA PRO A 81 18.18 -16.28 -21.04
C PRO A 81 16.98 -17.14 -21.43
N ASP A 82 16.05 -17.38 -20.50
CA ASP A 82 14.81 -18.14 -20.76
C ASP A 82 13.74 -17.30 -21.49
N GLY A 83 14.01 -16.01 -21.72
CA GLY A 83 13.12 -15.06 -22.38
C GLY A 83 11.93 -14.63 -21.53
N GLN A 84 11.88 -14.99 -20.23
CA GLN A 84 10.71 -14.75 -19.39
C GLN A 84 11.00 -13.73 -18.29
N ASP A 85 10.25 -12.64 -18.29
CA ASP A 85 10.36 -11.60 -17.28
C ASP A 85 9.60 -11.97 -16.00
N ARG A 86 10.11 -12.96 -15.26
CA ARG A 86 9.50 -13.46 -14.03
C ARG A 86 10.12 -12.80 -12.80
N GLU A 87 9.27 -12.33 -11.89
CA GLU A 87 9.71 -12.00 -10.53
C GLU A 87 9.73 -13.27 -9.68
N ASP A 88 10.79 -13.44 -8.89
CA ASP A 88 10.81 -14.45 -7.84
C ASP A 88 9.92 -13.99 -6.69
N PHE A 89 9.03 -14.87 -6.23
CA PHE A 89 8.11 -14.64 -5.12
C PHE A 89 8.32 -15.67 -4.00
N THR A 90 9.51 -16.27 -3.95
CA THR A 90 9.90 -17.17 -2.86
C THR A 90 10.00 -16.39 -1.56
N ALA A 91 9.21 -16.80 -0.56
CA ALA A 91 9.30 -16.25 0.78
C ALA A 91 10.48 -16.86 1.55
N ASP A 92 11.13 -16.05 2.38
CA ASP A 92 12.22 -16.44 3.27
C ASP A 92 11.69 -16.53 4.71
N SER A 93 11.72 -17.74 5.27
CA SER A 93 11.31 -17.99 6.66
C SER A 93 12.27 -17.38 7.67
N GLY A 94 13.57 -17.37 7.38
CA GLY A 94 14.57 -16.74 8.26
C GLY A 94 14.39 -15.23 8.34
N LEU A 95 14.02 -14.59 7.23
CA LEU A 95 13.60 -13.19 7.24
C LEU A 95 12.33 -12.98 8.07
N SER A 96 11.34 -13.86 7.92
CA SER A 96 10.09 -13.78 8.71
C SER A 96 10.36 -13.88 10.21
N GLU A 97 11.24 -14.79 10.62
CA GLU A 97 11.70 -14.95 12.01
C GLU A 97 12.46 -13.72 12.50
N ALA A 98 13.35 -13.15 11.68
CA ALA A 98 14.10 -11.95 12.03
C ALA A 98 13.19 -10.72 12.22
N LEU A 99 12.18 -10.55 11.36
CA LEU A 99 11.18 -9.48 11.49
C LEU A 99 10.33 -9.68 12.75
N SER A 100 9.90 -10.91 13.02
CA SER A 100 9.18 -11.27 14.24
C SER A 100 10.02 -10.97 15.48
N ALA A 101 11.28 -11.41 15.54
CA ALA A 101 12.18 -11.15 16.67
C ALA A 101 12.44 -9.65 16.91
N ALA A 102 12.41 -8.84 15.84
CA ALA A 102 12.62 -7.40 15.93
C ALA A 102 11.38 -6.61 16.35
N ASN A 103 10.17 -7.17 16.18
CA ASN A 103 8.93 -6.50 16.52
C ASN A 103 8.80 -6.26 18.05
N ALA A 104 8.65 -5.00 18.45
CA ALA A 104 8.52 -4.60 19.84
C ALA A 104 7.08 -4.60 20.35
N SER A 105 6.08 -4.81 19.49
CA SER A 105 4.67 -4.94 19.88
C SER A 105 4.42 -6.24 20.64
N ARG A 106 3.43 -6.27 21.53
CA ARG A 106 3.05 -7.47 22.28
C ARG A 106 1.65 -7.93 21.95
N ASP A 107 1.46 -9.25 22.01
CA ASP A 107 0.13 -9.85 22.03
C ASP A 107 -0.61 -9.36 23.26
N ARG A 108 -1.87 -8.97 23.06
CA ARG A 108 -2.67 -8.36 24.12
C ARG A 108 -4.09 -8.91 24.13
N TRP A 109 -4.56 -9.18 25.33
CA TRP A 109 -5.97 -9.39 25.59
C TRP A 109 -6.57 -8.13 26.20
N GLU A 110 -7.70 -7.70 25.65
CA GLU A 110 -8.48 -6.64 26.21
C GLU A 110 -9.79 -7.17 26.78
N HIS A 111 -9.99 -6.97 28.07
CA HIS A 111 -11.16 -7.45 28.81
C HIS A 111 -12.22 -6.35 28.97
N GLY A 112 -13.38 -6.74 29.50
CA GLY A 112 -14.47 -5.83 29.85
C GLY A 112 -15.40 -5.52 28.69
N TRP A 113 -15.33 -6.29 27.61
CA TRP A 113 -16.21 -6.17 26.46
C TRP A 113 -17.47 -7.01 26.65
N THR A 114 -18.60 -6.47 26.20
CA THR A 114 -19.89 -7.16 26.18
C THR A 114 -20.44 -7.16 24.77
N ILE A 115 -20.91 -8.31 24.30
CA ILE A 115 -21.55 -8.42 22.98
C ILE A 115 -22.84 -7.61 23.00
N SER A 116 -22.98 -6.64 22.11
CA SER A 116 -24.24 -5.92 21.89
C SER A 116 -25.05 -6.57 20.77
N GLN A 117 -24.39 -7.10 19.74
CA GLN A 117 -25.04 -7.73 18.59
C GLN A 117 -24.23 -8.91 18.04
N VAL A 118 -24.94 -9.94 17.59
CA VAL A 118 -24.38 -11.07 16.83
C VAL A 118 -24.95 -10.99 15.41
N HIS A 119 -24.07 -11.00 14.42
CA HIS A 119 -24.44 -10.88 13.00
C HIS A 119 -24.59 -12.25 12.36
N SER A 120 -25.30 -12.30 11.23
CA SER A 120 -25.47 -13.53 10.43
C SER A 120 -24.14 -14.09 9.89
N SER A 121 -23.12 -13.24 9.75
CA SER A 121 -21.75 -13.60 9.37
C SER A 121 -20.93 -14.22 10.51
N SER A 122 -21.51 -14.44 11.69
CA SER A 122 -20.82 -14.80 12.94
C SER A 122 -19.85 -13.74 13.47
N GLN A 123 -19.75 -12.58 12.82
CA GLN A 123 -19.14 -11.39 13.42
C GLN A 123 -19.97 -10.96 14.63
N VAL A 124 -19.31 -10.40 15.64
CA VAL A 124 -20.00 -9.79 16.78
C VAL A 124 -19.62 -8.32 16.90
N THR A 125 -20.59 -7.50 17.27
CA THR A 125 -20.34 -6.14 17.75
C THR A 125 -20.27 -6.18 19.26
N ALA A 126 -19.18 -5.67 19.81
CA ALA A 126 -18.91 -5.61 21.24
C ALA A 126 -18.77 -4.16 21.70
N GLN A 127 -19.15 -3.91 22.95
CA GLN A 127 -19.11 -2.60 23.59
C GLN A 127 -18.33 -2.64 24.89
N ARG A 128 -17.60 -1.54 25.17
CA ARG A 128 -16.94 -1.27 26.45
C ARG A 128 -17.00 0.24 26.71
N GLY A 129 -17.88 0.66 27.62
CA GLY A 129 -18.19 2.09 27.80
C GLY A 129 -18.78 2.67 26.51
N SER A 130 -18.23 3.76 26.01
CA SER A 130 -18.62 4.36 24.72
C SER A 130 -17.95 3.70 23.50
N LEU A 131 -16.99 2.80 23.70
CA LEU A 131 -16.27 2.17 22.60
C LEU A 131 -17.09 1.02 22.00
N THR A 132 -17.14 0.98 20.67
CA THR A 132 -17.74 -0.11 19.91
C THR A 132 -16.70 -0.74 18.99
N ARG A 133 -16.68 -2.07 18.88
CA ARG A 133 -15.81 -2.81 17.97
C ARG A 133 -16.56 -3.97 17.32
N SER A 134 -16.37 -4.15 16.01
CA SER A 134 -16.80 -5.35 15.31
C SER A 134 -15.61 -6.31 15.23
N VAL A 135 -15.78 -7.53 15.76
CA VAL A 135 -14.73 -8.54 15.83
C VAL A 135 -15.16 -9.86 15.21
N TRP A 136 -14.22 -10.52 14.56
CA TRP A 136 -14.45 -11.79 13.86
C TRP A 136 -14.29 -13.00 14.79
N PRO A 137 -14.91 -14.15 14.47
CA PRO A 137 -14.59 -15.40 15.14
C PRO A 137 -13.07 -15.66 15.18
N GLY A 138 -12.57 -16.13 16.33
CA GLY A 138 -11.13 -16.32 16.56
C GLY A 138 -10.40 -15.08 17.10
N GLN A 139 -10.97 -13.89 16.95
CA GLN A 139 -10.42 -12.65 17.53
C GLN A 139 -10.90 -12.40 18.97
N PHE A 140 -11.89 -13.14 19.46
CA PHE A 140 -12.41 -12.97 20.81
C PHE A 140 -12.62 -14.30 21.52
N LEU A 141 -12.55 -14.26 22.84
CA LEU A 141 -12.82 -15.38 23.73
C LEU A 141 -14.04 -15.08 24.60
N SER A 142 -15.02 -15.99 24.61
CA SER A 142 -16.17 -15.92 25.50
C SER A 142 -15.76 -16.21 26.95
N LYS A 143 -16.29 -15.42 27.90
CA LYS A 143 -16.13 -15.68 29.33
C LYS A 143 -17.15 -16.68 29.88
N ASP A 144 -18.16 -17.05 29.10
CA ASP A 144 -19.18 -18.05 29.47
C ASP A 144 -18.64 -19.50 29.37
N GLY A 145 -17.41 -19.68 28.89
CA GLY A 145 -16.73 -20.99 28.79
C GLY A 145 -16.85 -21.66 27.41
N PRO A 146 -16.13 -22.78 27.21
CA PRO A 146 -16.14 -23.52 25.94
C PRO A 146 -17.54 -24.04 25.57
N GLY A 147 -17.88 -23.98 24.28
CA GLY A 147 -19.17 -24.44 23.75
C GLY A 147 -20.33 -23.46 23.92
N ALA A 148 -20.17 -22.40 24.73
CA ALA A 148 -21.14 -21.33 24.83
C ALA A 148 -21.20 -20.54 23.51
N ARG A 149 -22.40 -20.35 22.97
CA ARG A 149 -22.61 -19.56 21.76
C ARG A 149 -22.55 -18.07 22.09
N PRO A 150 -21.88 -17.25 21.24
CA PRO A 150 -21.96 -15.79 21.36
C PRO A 150 -23.41 -15.32 21.34
N ARG A 151 -23.77 -14.44 22.28
CA ARG A 151 -25.12 -13.84 22.41
C ARG A 151 -25.02 -12.42 22.96
N PRO A 152 -25.98 -11.53 22.66
CA PRO A 152 -26.06 -10.24 23.32
C PRO A 152 -26.02 -10.37 24.85
N GLY A 153 -25.27 -9.49 25.51
CA GLY A 153 -25.04 -9.49 26.95
C GLY A 153 -23.88 -10.39 27.43
N ALA A 154 -23.38 -11.32 26.60
CA ALA A 154 -22.25 -12.16 26.99
C ALA A 154 -20.96 -11.34 27.09
N GLN A 155 -20.14 -11.63 28.11
CA GLN A 155 -18.84 -11.00 28.27
C GLN A 155 -17.79 -11.71 27.41
N ILE A 156 -16.95 -10.92 26.76
CA ILE A 156 -15.84 -11.41 25.94
C ILE A 156 -14.53 -10.71 26.31
N SER A 157 -13.43 -11.29 25.87
CA SER A 157 -12.14 -10.64 25.78
C SER A 157 -11.72 -10.60 24.32
N ILE A 158 -11.20 -9.47 23.85
CA ILE A 158 -10.74 -9.30 22.46
C ILE A 158 -9.23 -9.49 22.43
N PHE A 159 -8.75 -10.28 21.47
CA PHE A 159 -7.34 -10.51 21.21
C PHE A 159 -6.82 -9.55 20.14
N TYR A 160 -5.70 -8.91 20.45
CA TYR A 160 -4.93 -8.08 19.54
C TYR A 160 -3.56 -8.76 19.33
N PRO A 161 -3.35 -9.42 18.18
CA PRO A 161 -2.05 -10.01 17.88
C PRO A 161 -1.02 -8.91 17.61
N ARG A 162 0.24 -9.15 17.95
CA ARG A 162 1.36 -8.26 17.59
C ARG A 162 1.73 -8.30 16.11
N GLU A 163 1.36 -9.38 15.41
CA GLU A 163 1.79 -9.65 14.04
C GLU A 163 0.90 -10.63 13.28
N SER A 164 1.14 -10.75 11.97
CA SER A 164 0.61 -11.82 11.13
C SER A 164 1.56 -12.14 9.98
N THR A 165 1.78 -13.43 9.72
CA THR A 165 2.52 -13.95 8.56
C THR A 165 1.61 -14.50 7.46
N SER A 166 0.30 -14.48 7.68
CA SER A 166 -0.70 -15.12 6.82
C SER A 166 -1.76 -14.15 6.28
N LEU A 167 -1.86 -12.93 6.82
CA LEU A 167 -2.86 -11.94 6.39
C LEU A 167 -2.74 -11.58 4.91
N GLN A 168 -1.52 -11.54 4.38
CA GLN A 168 -1.25 -11.38 2.95
C GLN A 168 -0.04 -12.21 2.58
N HIS A 169 -0.17 -13.08 1.57
CA HIS A 169 0.93 -13.89 1.08
C HIS A 169 2.14 -13.01 0.70
N GLY A 170 3.34 -13.40 1.15
CA GLY A 170 4.58 -12.67 0.88
C GLY A 170 4.85 -11.46 1.75
N PHE A 171 4.02 -11.19 2.76
CA PHE A 171 4.22 -10.08 3.70
C PHE A 171 4.17 -10.54 5.15
N TYR A 172 5.08 -9.97 5.94
CA TYR A 172 4.99 -9.93 7.39
C TYR A 172 4.26 -8.66 7.80
N TYR A 173 3.26 -8.78 8.69
CA TYR A 173 2.56 -7.66 9.31
C TYR A 173 3.00 -7.50 10.76
N CYS A 174 3.29 -6.27 11.16
CA CYS A 174 3.42 -5.83 12.54
C CYS A 174 2.24 -4.92 12.88
N PHE A 175 1.60 -5.18 14.02
CA PHE A 175 0.46 -4.41 14.50
C PHE A 175 0.84 -3.63 15.75
N GLY A 176 0.37 -2.38 15.84
CA GLY A 176 0.53 -1.59 17.06
C GLY A 176 -0.31 -2.13 18.22
N GLU A 177 0.16 -1.93 19.45
CA GLU A 177 -0.53 -2.36 20.67
C GLU A 177 -1.81 -1.55 20.95
N THR A 178 -1.88 -0.33 20.40
CA THR A 178 -3.05 0.53 20.51
C THR A 178 -4.03 0.19 19.37
N PRO A 179 -5.26 -0.23 19.68
CA PRO A 179 -6.24 -0.57 18.65
C PRO A 179 -6.59 0.63 17.77
N GLU A 180 -6.82 0.36 16.49
CA GLU A 180 -7.42 1.35 15.59
C GLU A 180 -8.80 1.81 16.12
N ASP A 181 -9.13 3.08 15.87
CA ASP A 181 -10.40 3.72 16.21
C ASP A 181 -11.13 4.20 14.95
N GLU A 182 -12.26 4.88 15.13
CA GLU A 182 -13.09 5.39 14.02
C GLU A 182 -12.33 6.34 13.10
N SER A 183 -11.22 6.95 13.53
CA SER A 183 -10.47 7.86 12.68
C SER A 183 -9.80 7.20 11.48
N TYR A 184 -9.64 5.88 11.51
CA TYR A 184 -9.20 5.10 10.34
C TYR A 184 -10.23 5.11 9.21
N THR A 185 -11.50 5.35 9.52
CA THR A 185 -12.57 5.51 8.53
C THR A 185 -12.56 6.89 7.88
N LEU A 186 -11.93 7.88 8.52
CA LEU A 186 -11.84 9.28 8.07
C LEU A 186 -10.61 9.54 7.18
N GLY A 187 -9.87 8.50 6.83
CA GLY A 187 -8.71 8.56 5.94
C GLY A 187 -7.48 7.89 6.53
N LEU A 188 -6.77 7.17 5.67
CA LEU A 188 -5.56 6.43 6.03
C LEU A 188 -4.37 7.02 5.26
N ALA A 189 -3.31 7.36 6.00
CA ALA A 189 -2.03 7.71 5.42
C ALA A 189 -1.16 6.47 5.30
N ARG A 190 -0.38 6.40 4.21
CA ARG A 190 0.60 5.36 3.93
C ARG A 190 1.98 6.01 3.88
N ILE A 191 2.95 5.42 4.58
CA ILE A 191 4.36 5.83 4.55
C ILE A 191 5.17 4.66 4.03
N TYR A 192 5.82 4.87 2.89
CA TYR A 192 6.59 3.90 2.13
C TYR A 192 8.07 4.01 2.47
N TRP A 193 8.70 2.86 2.67
CA TRP A 193 10.11 2.76 3.03
C TRP A 193 10.85 1.93 2.00
N ASN A 194 11.80 2.56 1.30
CA ASN A 194 12.75 1.91 0.39
C ASN A 194 13.93 1.35 1.19
N VAL A 195 13.61 0.43 2.11
CA VAL A 195 14.58 -0.22 3.00
C VAL A 195 15.26 -1.38 2.28
N GLY A 196 16.56 -1.58 2.50
CA GLY A 196 17.27 -2.77 2.05
C GLY A 196 16.95 -4.00 2.90
N LEU A 197 17.19 -5.20 2.35
CA LEU A 197 16.88 -6.48 3.01
C LEU A 197 17.42 -6.57 4.45
N ALA A 198 18.70 -6.22 4.65
CA ALA A 198 19.33 -6.26 5.97
C ALA A 198 18.78 -5.23 6.97
N GLY A 199 18.14 -4.16 6.49
CA GLY A 199 17.58 -3.10 7.34
C GLY A 199 16.13 -3.32 7.77
N ALA A 200 15.42 -4.27 7.16
CA ALA A 200 14.01 -4.47 7.45
C ALA A 200 13.72 -4.81 8.93
N PRO A 201 14.52 -5.67 9.61
CA PRO A 201 14.34 -5.89 11.05
C PRO A 201 14.58 -4.63 11.87
N GLU A 202 15.59 -3.83 11.55
CA GLU A 202 15.88 -2.58 12.28
C GLU A 202 14.74 -1.57 12.13
N LEU A 203 14.17 -1.47 10.94
CA LEU A 203 12.99 -0.64 10.68
C LEU A 203 11.79 -1.09 11.50
N VAL A 204 11.50 -2.40 11.54
CA VAL A 204 10.41 -2.97 12.36
C VAL A 204 10.62 -2.63 13.83
N ARG A 205 11.83 -2.85 14.37
CA ARG A 205 12.16 -2.55 15.77
C ARG A 205 11.95 -1.08 16.09
N SER A 206 12.56 -0.21 15.29
CA SER A 206 12.54 1.24 15.49
C SER A 206 11.13 1.82 15.43
N LEU A 207 10.33 1.43 14.44
CA LEU A 207 8.94 1.89 14.30
C LEU A 207 8.05 1.36 15.42
N SER A 208 8.05 0.04 15.64
CA SER A 208 7.15 -0.57 16.61
C SER A 208 7.43 -0.10 18.04
N ALA A 209 8.71 0.05 18.43
CA ALA A 209 9.05 0.53 19.77
C ALA A 209 8.53 1.95 20.04
N ARG A 210 8.80 2.90 19.13
CA ARG A 210 8.44 4.32 19.31
C ARG A 210 6.94 4.56 19.17
N LEU A 211 6.30 3.99 18.14
CA LEU A 211 4.86 4.18 17.95
C LEU A 211 4.05 3.57 19.09
N ASN A 212 4.46 2.40 19.62
CA ASN A 212 3.82 1.83 20.80
C ASN A 212 4.08 2.66 22.06
N PHE A 213 5.29 3.20 22.25
CA PHE A 213 5.60 4.08 23.38
C PHE A 213 4.64 5.28 23.44
N PHE A 214 4.34 5.88 22.29
CA PHE A 214 3.38 6.99 22.16
C PHE A 214 1.92 6.56 21.98
N GLN A 215 1.63 5.26 22.08
CA GLN A 215 0.28 4.70 21.90
C GLN A 215 -0.37 5.10 20.57
N VAL A 216 0.43 5.19 19.50
CA VAL A 216 -0.07 5.42 18.15
C VAL A 216 -0.61 4.11 17.61
N PRO A 217 -1.88 4.03 17.20
CA PRO A 217 -2.36 2.88 16.43
C PRO A 217 -1.64 2.84 15.08
N PHE A 218 -1.22 1.66 14.64
CA PHE A 218 -0.61 1.48 13.31
C PHE A 218 -0.72 0.05 12.81
N ARG A 219 -0.60 -0.10 11.49
CA ARG A 219 -0.25 -1.37 10.84
C ARG A 219 1.01 -1.14 10.02
N PHE A 220 1.98 -2.00 10.16
CA PHE A 220 3.17 -2.01 9.31
C PHE A 220 3.22 -3.32 8.56
N LYS A 221 3.64 -3.29 7.30
CA LYS A 221 3.93 -4.50 6.55
C LYS A 221 5.23 -4.38 5.79
N CYS A 222 5.94 -5.49 5.66
CA CYS A 222 7.16 -5.59 4.87
C CYS A 222 7.19 -6.92 4.12
N SER A 223 7.76 -6.93 2.91
CA SER A 223 7.90 -8.17 2.16
C SER A 223 8.83 -9.15 2.86
N VAL A 224 8.46 -10.43 2.83
CA VAL A 224 9.32 -11.56 3.24
C VAL A 224 10.00 -12.23 2.05
N MET A 225 9.94 -11.63 0.86
CA MET A 225 10.56 -12.15 -0.37
C MET A 225 11.82 -11.32 -0.67
N PRO A 226 13.04 -11.88 -0.55
CA PRO A 226 14.28 -11.14 -0.74
C PRO A 226 14.39 -10.41 -2.09
N SER A 227 13.87 -11.02 -3.15
CA SER A 227 13.79 -10.44 -4.51
C SER A 227 13.00 -9.12 -4.59
N GLN A 228 12.08 -8.88 -3.65
CA GLN A 228 11.20 -7.70 -3.67
C GLN A 228 11.88 -6.46 -3.08
N TYR A 229 13.06 -6.60 -2.45
CA TYR A 229 13.83 -5.48 -1.89
C TYR A 229 14.51 -4.60 -2.94
N GLU A 230 14.29 -4.85 -4.23
CA GLU A 230 14.57 -3.90 -5.31
C GLU A 230 13.52 -2.79 -5.43
N ARG A 231 12.34 -3.00 -4.82
CA ARG A 231 11.21 -2.08 -4.89
C ARG A 231 11.32 -0.97 -3.85
N THR A 232 10.84 0.20 -4.23
CA THR A 232 10.71 1.41 -3.40
C THR A 232 9.52 1.35 -2.43
N ASP A 233 8.59 0.42 -2.64
CA ASP A 233 7.37 0.22 -1.84
C ASP A 233 7.38 -1.10 -1.05
N VAL A 234 8.57 -1.66 -0.77
CA VAL A 234 8.74 -2.97 -0.12
C VAL A 234 8.19 -3.02 1.31
N ALA A 235 8.19 -1.87 2.01
CA ALA A 235 7.68 -1.71 3.36
C ALA A 235 6.71 -0.52 3.45
N VAL A 236 5.59 -0.70 4.15
CA VAL A 236 4.52 0.30 4.25
C VAL A 236 3.97 0.38 5.67
N LEU A 237 4.00 1.58 6.25
CA LEU A 237 3.32 1.93 7.48
C LEU A 237 1.98 2.58 7.18
N TYR A 238 0.93 2.16 7.87
CA TYR A 238 -0.45 2.63 7.77
C TYR A 238 -0.88 3.24 9.10
N LEU A 239 -1.45 4.45 9.04
CA LEU A 239 -1.94 5.19 10.20
C LEU A 239 -3.11 6.10 9.85
N ALA A 240 -3.96 6.40 10.82
CA ALA A 240 -5.04 7.38 10.62
C ALA A 240 -4.46 8.74 10.21
N LYS A 241 -4.92 9.31 9.10
CA LYS A 241 -4.34 10.52 8.51
C LYS A 241 -4.18 11.65 9.53
N ARG A 242 -5.16 11.86 10.41
CA ARG A 242 -5.14 12.91 11.44
C ARG A 242 -3.92 12.85 12.37
N LEU A 243 -3.32 11.66 12.53
CA LEU A 243 -2.15 11.44 13.37
C LEU A 243 -0.84 11.74 12.64
N PHE A 244 -0.88 12.00 11.32
CA PHE A 244 0.32 12.18 10.53
C PHE A 244 1.25 13.28 11.07
N PRO A 245 0.79 14.50 11.45
CA PRO A 245 1.71 15.51 11.98
C PRO A 245 2.49 15.03 13.21
N PHE A 246 1.81 14.38 14.16
CA PHE A 246 2.45 13.79 15.33
C PHE A 246 3.41 12.66 14.95
N VAL A 247 3.00 11.79 14.02
CA VAL A 247 3.88 10.70 13.57
C VAL A 247 5.09 11.24 12.83
N ALA A 248 4.96 12.32 12.06
CA ALA A 248 6.09 12.96 11.40
C ALA A 248 7.16 13.39 12.42
N ASP A 249 6.76 13.90 13.59
CA ASP A 249 7.68 14.20 14.69
C ASP A 249 8.35 12.93 15.23
N VAL A 250 7.59 11.84 15.46
CA VAL A 250 8.16 10.55 15.88
C VAL A 250 9.15 10.00 14.84
N LEU A 251 8.89 10.23 13.55
CA LEU A 251 9.77 9.79 12.47
C LEU A 251 11.09 10.58 12.40
N GLN A 252 11.17 11.78 12.99
CA GLN A 252 12.44 12.50 13.18
C GLN A 252 13.43 11.69 14.01
N ASP A 253 12.93 10.95 15.00
CA ASP A 253 13.77 10.11 15.86
C ASP A 253 14.07 8.75 15.21
N VAL A 254 13.13 8.19 14.44
CA VAL A 254 13.31 6.91 13.74
C VAL A 254 14.35 7.03 12.64
N TYR A 255 14.25 8.09 11.83
CA TYR A 255 14.97 8.17 10.56
C TYR A 255 16.50 8.11 10.69
N PRO A 256 17.15 8.80 11.63
CA PRO A 256 18.61 8.74 11.81
C PRO A 256 19.13 7.32 12.08
N GLU A 257 18.35 6.47 12.74
CA GLU A 257 18.73 5.09 13.06
C GLU A 257 18.65 4.16 11.85
N VAL A 258 17.69 4.41 10.96
CA VAL A 258 17.42 3.51 9.82
C VAL A 258 17.97 4.03 8.49
N ARG A 259 18.31 5.33 8.38
CA ARG A 259 18.70 5.95 7.09
C ARG A 259 19.87 5.26 6.39
N GLY A 260 20.81 4.68 7.15
CA GLY A 260 21.94 3.92 6.60
C GLY A 260 21.52 2.64 5.88
N HIS A 261 20.30 2.19 6.08
CA HIS A 261 19.70 1.03 5.42
C HIS A 261 18.70 1.39 4.31
N LEU A 262 18.46 2.68 4.07
CA LEU A 262 17.51 3.15 3.06
C LEU A 262 18.22 3.49 1.76
N ARG A 263 17.57 3.19 0.63
CA ARG A 263 17.94 3.74 -0.68
C ARG A 263 17.15 5.03 -0.91
N PRO A 264 17.69 6.03 -1.63
CA PRO A 264 17.15 7.38 -1.60
C PRO A 264 15.82 7.56 -2.36
N GLU A 265 15.49 6.69 -3.29
CA GLU A 265 14.31 6.81 -4.14
C GLU A 265 13.01 6.46 -3.40
N VAL A 266 11.90 7.01 -3.87
CA VAL A 266 10.55 6.80 -3.32
C VAL A 266 9.60 6.40 -4.44
N PRO A 267 8.44 5.76 -4.16
CA PRO A 267 7.52 5.37 -5.22
C PRO A 267 7.01 6.57 -6.01
N PHE A 268 6.89 6.42 -7.34
CA PHE A 268 6.77 7.54 -8.30
C PHE A 268 5.64 8.55 -8.00
N PHE A 269 4.49 8.08 -7.52
CA PHE A 269 3.31 8.91 -7.26
C PHE A 269 3.25 9.47 -5.82
N THR A 270 4.25 9.19 -4.99
CA THR A 270 4.27 9.58 -3.57
C THR A 270 4.92 10.93 -3.36
N ARG A 271 4.52 11.62 -2.29
CA ARG A 271 5.25 12.79 -1.80
C ARG A 271 6.49 12.32 -1.05
N ARG A 272 7.67 12.81 -1.42
CA ARG A 272 8.90 12.56 -0.66
C ARG A 272 8.84 13.27 0.69
N LEU A 273 9.09 12.52 1.77
CA LEU A 273 9.28 13.03 3.13
C LEU A 273 10.77 13.12 3.49
N ALA A 274 11.56 12.15 3.02
CA ALA A 274 13.02 12.09 3.15
C ALA A 274 13.61 11.15 2.07
N ALA A 275 14.93 11.04 1.99
CA ALA A 275 15.56 10.03 1.15
C ALA A 275 15.11 8.62 1.60
N GLY A 276 14.47 7.88 0.68
CA GLY A 276 13.91 6.56 0.93
C GLY A 276 12.56 6.51 1.63
N VAL A 277 11.94 7.66 1.93
CA VAL A 277 10.66 7.74 2.63
C VAL A 277 9.65 8.56 1.82
N GLY A 278 8.61 7.91 1.34
CA GLY A 278 7.51 8.53 0.60
C GLY A 278 6.18 8.43 1.35
N THR A 279 5.22 9.29 1.05
CA THR A 279 3.87 9.21 1.62
C THR A 279 2.77 9.44 0.59
N ALA A 280 1.62 8.82 0.84
CA ALA A 280 0.40 9.03 0.09
C ALA A 280 -0.83 8.65 0.92
N GLU A 281 -1.99 9.12 0.49
CA GLU A 281 -3.29 8.77 1.04
C GLU A 281 -3.83 7.49 0.41
N ASP A 282 -4.43 6.65 1.24
CA ASP A 282 -5.15 5.47 0.80
C ASP A 282 -6.36 5.87 -0.07
N PRO A 283 -6.56 5.29 -1.26
CA PRO A 283 -7.71 5.61 -2.10
C PRO A 283 -9.08 5.28 -1.48
N GLY A 284 -9.12 4.42 -0.44
CA GLY A 284 -10.36 4.06 0.26
C GLY A 284 -11.28 3.11 -0.51
N ASN A 285 -10.89 2.67 -1.71
CA ASN A 285 -11.70 1.82 -2.59
C ASN A 285 -11.30 0.34 -2.60
N GLY A 286 -10.40 -0.06 -1.70
CA GLY A 286 -9.87 -1.42 -1.61
C GLY A 286 -8.68 -1.72 -2.53
N GLU A 287 -8.35 -0.85 -3.48
CA GLU A 287 -7.13 -0.97 -4.30
C GLU A 287 -5.88 -0.55 -3.51
N SER A 288 -4.71 -1.07 -3.91
CA SER A 288 -3.47 -0.44 -3.48
C SER A 288 -3.29 0.91 -4.18
N PHE A 289 -2.71 1.89 -3.51
CA PHE A 289 -2.40 3.22 -4.06
C PHE A 289 -1.66 3.14 -5.39
N GLY A 290 -0.59 2.33 -5.48
CA GLY A 290 0.15 2.16 -6.72
C GLY A 290 -0.69 1.59 -7.86
N GLN A 291 -1.52 0.58 -7.59
CA GLN A 291 -2.42 0.02 -8.60
C GLN A 291 -3.42 1.06 -9.09
N HIS A 292 -4.01 1.82 -8.17
CA HIS A 292 -4.97 2.87 -8.52
C HIS A 292 -4.34 3.92 -9.44
N ARG A 293 -3.18 4.47 -9.06
CA ARG A 293 -2.51 5.51 -9.86
C ARG A 293 -1.99 4.98 -11.20
N CYS A 294 -1.44 3.77 -11.25
CA CYS A 294 -1.04 3.11 -12.50
C CYS A 294 -2.23 2.84 -13.42
N ARG A 295 -3.40 2.47 -12.86
CA ARG A 295 -4.63 2.27 -13.63
C ARG A 295 -5.11 3.55 -14.29
N LEU A 296 -5.15 4.67 -13.55
CA LEU A 296 -5.51 5.98 -14.14
C LEU A 296 -4.62 6.32 -15.34
N LEU A 297 -3.31 6.10 -15.21
CA LEU A 297 -2.35 6.36 -16.27
C LEU A 297 -2.57 5.44 -17.48
N ALA A 298 -2.83 4.16 -17.24
CA ALA A 298 -3.10 3.17 -18.26
C ALA A 298 -4.42 3.44 -19.01
N GLU A 299 -5.50 3.77 -18.29
CA GLU A 299 -6.79 4.18 -18.84
C GLU A 299 -6.62 5.39 -19.77
N SER A 300 -5.84 6.38 -19.34
CA SER A 300 -5.59 7.60 -20.11
C SER A 300 -4.82 7.31 -21.41
N CYS A 301 -3.78 6.46 -21.34
CA CYS A 301 -3.04 6.04 -22.53
C CYS A 301 -3.93 5.26 -23.51
N TRP A 302 -4.79 4.39 -22.98
CA TRP A 302 -5.71 3.59 -23.79
C TRP A 302 -6.77 4.43 -24.49
N SER A 303 -7.41 5.36 -23.77
CA SER A 303 -8.38 6.30 -24.34
C SER A 303 -7.78 7.14 -25.47
N CYS A 304 -6.54 7.61 -25.30
CA CYS A 304 -5.82 8.35 -26.32
C CYS A 304 -5.56 7.47 -27.56
N PHE A 305 -5.05 6.25 -27.37
CA PHE A 305 -4.85 5.29 -28.47
C PHE A 305 -6.13 5.04 -29.28
N LEU A 306 -7.27 4.84 -28.63
CA LEU A 306 -8.56 4.62 -29.31
C LEU A 306 -9.01 5.80 -30.18
N ARG A 307 -8.55 7.02 -29.86
CA ARG A 307 -8.81 8.23 -30.64
C ARG A 307 -7.76 8.48 -31.74
N GLY A 308 -6.75 7.61 -31.86
CA GLY A 308 -5.67 7.75 -32.81
C GLY A 308 -4.62 8.80 -32.43
N ASP A 309 -4.57 9.21 -31.16
CA ASP A 309 -3.62 10.20 -30.65
C ASP A 309 -2.82 9.59 -29.50
N GLN A 310 -1.50 9.60 -29.57
CA GLN A 310 -0.63 9.06 -28.51
C GLN A 310 0.41 10.08 -28.04
N GLU A 311 0.24 11.35 -28.38
CA GLU A 311 1.12 12.42 -27.94
C GLU A 311 1.09 12.59 -26.42
N ALA A 312 2.24 12.91 -25.82
CA ALA A 312 2.37 13.04 -24.37
C ALA A 312 1.43 14.12 -23.81
N ALA A 313 1.27 15.25 -24.52
CA ALA A 313 0.36 16.31 -24.15
C ALA A 313 -1.11 15.84 -24.11
N SER A 314 -1.53 15.04 -25.08
CA SER A 314 -2.89 14.48 -25.15
C SER A 314 -3.14 13.47 -24.03
N ARG A 315 -2.15 12.63 -23.73
CA ARG A 315 -2.20 11.69 -22.60
C ARG A 315 -2.26 12.41 -21.25
N LEU A 316 -1.53 13.50 -21.08
CA LEU A 316 -1.59 14.32 -19.88
C LEU A 316 -2.96 15.01 -19.71
N ALA A 317 -3.53 15.53 -20.80
CA ALA A 317 -4.86 16.12 -20.79
C ALA A 317 -5.93 15.08 -20.42
N GLU A 318 -5.86 13.88 -21.01
CA GLU A 318 -6.75 12.77 -20.68
C GLU A 318 -6.57 12.32 -19.22
N LEU A 319 -5.34 12.24 -18.73
CA LEU A 319 -5.05 11.90 -17.34
C LEU A 319 -5.69 12.86 -16.36
N ARG A 320 -5.63 14.17 -16.63
CA ARG A 320 -6.32 15.18 -15.83
C ARG A 320 -7.83 14.96 -15.82
N ALA A 321 -8.43 14.62 -16.97
CA ALA A 321 -9.86 14.34 -17.06
C ALA A 321 -10.27 13.06 -16.30
N VAL A 322 -9.57 11.94 -16.54
CA VAL A 322 -9.86 10.63 -15.92
C VAL A 322 -9.61 10.64 -14.42
N ALA A 323 -8.49 11.23 -13.98
CA ALA A 323 -8.17 11.38 -12.56
C ALA A 323 -9.15 12.34 -11.87
N GLY A 324 -9.45 13.48 -12.51
CA GLY A 324 -10.39 14.48 -11.98
C GLY A 324 -11.80 13.92 -11.79
N ALA A 325 -12.29 13.07 -12.70
CA ALA A 325 -13.56 12.37 -12.56
C ALA A 325 -13.61 11.41 -11.33
N GLN A 326 -12.45 10.97 -10.85
CA GLN A 326 -12.28 10.15 -9.64
C GLN A 326 -11.81 10.97 -8.43
N GLY A 327 -11.82 12.30 -8.52
CA GLY A 327 -11.39 13.18 -7.43
C GLY A 327 -9.88 13.17 -7.17
N VAL A 328 -9.07 12.73 -8.13
CA VAL A 328 -7.61 12.74 -8.01
C VAL A 328 -7.04 13.89 -8.83
N ASP A 329 -6.15 14.67 -8.21
CA ASP A 329 -5.35 15.69 -8.89
C ASP A 329 -4.00 15.08 -9.31
N PRO A 330 -3.69 14.95 -10.61
CA PRO A 330 -2.40 14.41 -11.06
C PRO A 330 -1.19 15.18 -10.55
N GLU A 331 -1.30 16.49 -10.35
CA GLU A 331 -0.19 17.31 -9.85
C GLU A 331 0.06 17.05 -8.35
N ARG A 332 -0.90 16.41 -7.69
CA ARG A 332 -0.88 16.07 -6.26
C ARG A 332 -1.32 14.64 -6.03
N PHE A 333 -0.81 13.69 -6.83
CA PHE A 333 -1.24 12.29 -6.82
C PHE A 333 -1.26 11.59 -5.46
N HIS A 334 -0.41 12.04 -4.53
CA HIS A 334 -0.31 11.53 -3.17
C HIS A 334 -1.53 11.87 -2.30
N LEU A 335 -2.40 12.79 -2.73
CA LEU A 335 -3.59 13.21 -1.99
C LEU A 335 -4.87 12.64 -2.62
N ASN A 336 -5.90 12.54 -1.80
CA ASN A 336 -7.28 12.33 -2.22
C ASN A 336 -7.99 13.68 -2.46
N ALA A 337 -9.19 13.61 -3.03
CA ALA A 337 -10.04 14.77 -3.30
C ALA A 337 -10.33 15.57 -2.01
N GLY A 338 -10.23 16.90 -2.09
CA GLY A 338 -10.60 17.80 -0.98
C GLY A 338 -9.71 17.69 0.25
N SER A 339 -8.57 17.00 0.13
CA SER A 339 -7.73 16.64 1.26
C SER A 339 -6.76 17.76 1.62
N LEU A 340 -6.66 18.09 2.92
CA LEU A 340 -5.66 19.03 3.43
C LEU A 340 -4.25 18.41 3.36
N ASP A 341 -3.29 19.18 2.86
CA ASP A 341 -1.89 18.75 2.78
C ASP A 341 -1.21 18.91 4.14
N CYS A 342 -1.24 17.86 4.95
CA CYS A 342 -0.54 17.83 6.23
C CYS A 342 0.87 17.22 6.12
N TYR A 343 1.38 17.04 4.89
CA TYR A 343 2.63 16.33 4.60
C TYR A 343 3.82 17.26 4.36
N GLU A 344 3.68 18.55 4.66
CA GLU A 344 4.74 19.55 4.51
C GLU A 344 5.89 19.39 5.51
N ALA A 345 5.67 18.69 6.63
CA ALA A 345 6.70 18.39 7.60
C ALA A 345 7.70 17.36 7.02
N ALA A 346 8.78 17.86 6.42
CA ALA A 346 9.91 17.03 6.04
C ALA A 346 10.56 16.43 7.28
N ILE A 347 11.10 15.22 7.16
CA ILE A 347 11.96 14.66 8.20
C ILE A 347 13.27 15.46 8.17
N THR A 348 13.42 16.42 9.09
CA THR A 348 14.57 17.32 9.22
C THR A 348 15.84 16.50 9.49
N GLY A 349 16.82 16.63 8.61
CA GLY A 349 18.03 15.79 8.58
C GLY A 349 18.32 15.14 7.23
N SER A 350 17.39 15.21 6.27
CA SER A 350 17.70 15.00 4.85
C SER A 350 18.41 16.22 4.30
N GLU A 351 19.69 16.09 3.91
CA GLU A 351 20.36 17.15 3.15
C GLU A 351 19.52 17.49 1.91
N SER A 352 19.26 18.79 1.74
CA SER A 352 18.70 19.37 0.53
C SER A 352 19.68 19.16 -0.62
N TRP A 353 19.32 18.34 -1.59
CA TRP A 353 19.99 18.27 -2.88
C TRP A 353 18.96 18.45 -3.99
#